data_AF-A0AAU0SKE0-F1
#
_entry.id   AF-A0AAU0SKE0-F1
#
_cell.length_a   1.000
_cell.length_b   1.000
_cell.length_c   1.000
_cell.angle_alpha   90.00
_cell.angle_beta   90.00
_cell.angle_gamma   90.00
#
_symmetry.space_group_name_H-M   'P 1'
#
loop_
_entity.id
_entity.type
_entity.pdbx_description
1 polymer ?
#
loop_
_entity_poly.entity_id
_entity_poly.type
_entity_poly.pdbx_seq_one_letter_code
_entity_poly.pdbx_strand_id
1 'polypeptide(L)'
;MSLPLEAHAALQAFQAIGSWEQRARVLMQWGERLPALADDEKVDANLVQGCESLVWLVGRLQDGHWQFTASSEARMIRGLVALLLARVNGLSADELQAVDLPDWFNQLGLSRQLSPSRSNGLNAVLQRMRDLTRTQK
;
A
#
# COMPACT_ATOMS: atom_id res chain seq x y z
N MET A 1 11.78 15.42 1.91
CA MET A 1 11.72 14.24 1.02
C MET A 1 10.61 14.48 0.02
N SER A 2 10.90 14.35 -1.27
CA SER A 2 9.89 14.43 -2.33
C SER A 2 9.02 13.17 -2.30
N LEU A 3 7.70 13.33 -2.37
CA LEU A 3 6.79 12.20 -2.52
C LEU A 3 7.01 11.52 -3.89
N PRO A 4 6.84 10.19 -4.01
CA PRO A 4 6.84 9.52 -5.31
C PRO A 4 5.81 10.12 -6.28
N LEU A 5 6.04 9.96 -7.59
CA LEU A 5 5.12 10.46 -8.62
C LEU A 5 3.71 9.89 -8.45
N GLU A 6 3.61 8.59 -8.19
CA GLU A 6 2.34 7.90 -7.96
C GLU A 6 1.63 8.40 -6.69
N ALA A 7 2.38 8.76 -5.64
CA ALA A 7 1.82 9.36 -4.45
C ALA A 7 1.19 10.74 -4.74
N HIS A 8 1.86 11.58 -5.55
CA HIS A 8 1.27 12.86 -5.96
C HIS A 8 0.00 12.66 -6.80
N ALA A 9 0.02 11.73 -7.74
CA ALA A 9 -1.16 11.42 -8.56
C ALA A 9 -2.34 10.92 -7.70
N ALA A 10 -2.07 10.10 -6.68
CA ALA A 10 -3.06 9.66 -5.71
C ALA A 10 -3.66 10.86 -4.93
N LEU A 11 -2.81 11.74 -4.39
CA LEU A 11 -3.30 12.92 -3.66
C LEU A 11 -4.18 13.79 -4.55
N GLN A 12 -3.74 14.11 -5.77
CA GLN A 12 -4.52 14.92 -6.71
C GLN A 12 -5.89 14.28 -7.02
N ALA A 13 -5.91 12.97 -7.28
CA ALA A 13 -7.15 12.26 -7.60
C ALA A 13 -8.15 12.27 -6.42
N PHE A 14 -7.68 12.07 -5.19
CA PHE A 14 -8.55 12.00 -4.01
C PHE A 14 -8.96 13.38 -3.47
N GLN A 15 -8.10 14.39 -3.60
CA GLN A 15 -8.39 15.77 -3.17
C GLN A 15 -9.39 16.47 -4.08
N ALA A 16 -9.46 16.10 -5.37
CA ALA A 16 -10.46 16.61 -6.31
C ALA A 16 -11.89 16.11 -6.01
N ILE A 17 -12.06 15.18 -5.06
CA ILE A 17 -13.30 14.46 -4.82
C ILE A 17 -13.86 14.80 -3.43
N GLY A 18 -15.10 15.29 -3.40
CA GLY A 18 -15.81 15.61 -2.15
C GLY A 18 -16.63 14.46 -1.57
N SER A 19 -17.17 13.57 -2.41
CA SER A 19 -18.10 12.52 -1.97
C SER A 19 -17.42 11.18 -1.70
N TRP A 20 -17.91 10.44 -0.71
CA TRP A 20 -17.41 9.10 -0.40
C TRP A 20 -17.61 8.13 -1.57
N GLU A 21 -18.77 8.16 -2.23
CA GLU A 21 -19.08 7.24 -3.33
C GLU A 21 -18.06 7.34 -4.48
N GLN A 22 -17.65 8.57 -4.82
CA GLN A 22 -16.61 8.80 -5.82
C GLN A 22 -15.23 8.34 -5.33
N ARG A 23 -14.88 8.58 -4.06
CA ARG A 23 -13.61 8.07 -3.47
C ARG A 23 -13.56 6.55 -3.49
N ALA A 24 -14.67 5.88 -3.16
CA ALA A 24 -14.77 4.43 -3.22
C ALA A 24 -14.55 3.92 -4.65
N ARG A 25 -15.16 4.57 -5.65
CA ARG A 25 -14.93 4.22 -7.07
C ARG A 25 -13.48 4.38 -7.49
N VAL A 26 -12.85 5.52 -7.18
CA VAL A 26 -11.44 5.76 -7.49
C VAL A 26 -10.55 4.76 -6.76
N LEU A 27 -10.83 4.46 -5.49
CA LEU A 27 -10.09 3.45 -4.73
C LEU A 27 -10.10 2.06 -5.40
N MET A 28 -11.25 1.63 -5.95
CA MET A 28 -11.33 0.37 -6.69
C MET A 28 -10.48 0.42 -7.97
N GLN A 29 -10.48 1.54 -8.70
CA GLN A 29 -9.65 1.72 -9.90
C GLN A 29 -8.15 1.66 -9.56
N TRP A 30 -7.73 2.23 -8.43
CA TRP A 30 -6.36 2.09 -7.94
C TRP A 30 -6.00 0.63 -7.64
N GLY A 31 -6.92 -0.14 -7.05
CA GLY A 31 -6.74 -1.56 -6.84
C GLY A 31 -6.56 -2.35 -8.15
N GLU A 32 -7.33 -2.02 -9.18
CA GLU A 32 -7.27 -2.65 -10.50
C GLU A 32 -5.95 -2.37 -11.24
N ARG A 33 -5.29 -1.24 -10.96
CA ARG A 33 -3.97 -0.90 -11.51
C ARG A 33 -2.84 -1.76 -10.95
N LEU A 34 -3.04 -2.46 -9.84
CA LEU A 34 -2.01 -3.32 -9.29
C LEU A 34 -1.69 -4.47 -10.25
N PRO A 35 -0.41 -4.68 -10.59
CA PRO A 35 -0.01 -5.82 -11.40
C PRO A 35 -0.41 -7.12 -10.69
N ALA A 36 -0.80 -8.10 -11.47
CA ALA A 36 -1.08 -9.42 -10.93
C ALA A 36 0.22 -10.01 -10.35
N LEU A 37 0.13 -10.47 -9.11
CA LEU A 37 1.19 -11.27 -8.52
C LEU A 37 1.14 -12.68 -9.15
N ALA A 38 2.29 -13.21 -9.55
CA ALA A 38 2.36 -14.54 -10.13
C ALA A 38 1.93 -15.61 -9.11
N ASP A 39 1.40 -16.74 -9.56
CA ASP A 39 0.85 -17.75 -8.65
C ASP A 39 1.95 -18.43 -7.80
N ASP A 40 3.18 -18.50 -8.30
CA ASP A 40 4.36 -18.97 -7.57
C ASP A 40 4.86 -17.97 -6.51
N GLU A 41 4.44 -16.71 -6.60
CA GLU A 41 4.68 -15.68 -5.58
C GLU A 41 3.58 -15.65 -4.50
N LYS A 42 2.41 -16.30 -4.72
CA LYS A 42 1.33 -16.43 -3.73
C LYS A 42 1.54 -17.58 -2.75
N VAL A 43 2.71 -17.60 -2.13
CA VAL A 43 3.12 -18.63 -1.16
C VAL A 43 3.13 -18.08 0.27
N ASP A 44 3.08 -18.97 1.26
CA ASP A 44 3.05 -18.60 2.68
C ASP A 44 4.21 -17.69 3.11
N ALA A 45 5.38 -17.82 2.47
CA ALA A 45 6.55 -16.97 2.73
C ALA A 45 6.31 -15.47 2.41
N ASN A 46 5.41 -15.18 1.47
CA ASN A 46 5.03 -13.83 1.07
C ASN A 46 3.73 -13.36 1.74
N LEU A 47 3.08 -14.22 2.53
CA LEU A 47 1.82 -13.91 3.20
C LEU A 47 2.05 -12.95 4.37
N VAL A 48 1.29 -11.85 4.38
CA VAL A 48 1.28 -10.88 5.47
C VAL A 48 0.32 -11.35 6.56
N GLN A 49 0.87 -11.61 7.75
CA GLN A 49 0.09 -11.99 8.92
C GLN A 49 -0.59 -10.76 9.55
N GLY A 50 -1.76 -10.95 10.18
CA GLY A 50 -2.48 -9.87 10.88
C GLY A 50 -3.45 -9.06 10.03
N CYS A 51 -3.68 -9.47 8.78
CA CYS A 51 -4.78 -8.97 7.95
C CYS A 51 -6.00 -9.89 8.07
N GLU A 52 -7.22 -9.35 8.13
CA GLU A 52 -8.45 -10.16 8.07
C GLU A 52 -8.66 -10.80 6.69
N SER A 53 -8.12 -10.18 5.64
CA SER A 53 -8.08 -10.73 4.29
C SER A 53 -6.65 -11.13 3.93
N LEU A 54 -6.48 -12.18 3.13
CA LEU A 54 -5.16 -12.62 2.68
C LEU A 54 -4.50 -11.51 1.84
N VAL A 55 -3.28 -11.15 2.21
CA VAL A 55 -2.44 -10.21 1.48
C VAL A 55 -1.08 -10.86 1.28
N TRP A 56 -0.66 -11.00 0.02
CA TRP A 56 0.71 -11.39 -0.32
C TRP A 56 1.50 -10.16 -0.71
N LEU A 57 2.75 -10.08 -0.26
CA LEU A 57 3.65 -8.96 -0.48
C LEU A 57 5.03 -9.47 -0.88
N VAL A 58 5.53 -8.97 -2.00
CA VAL A 58 6.91 -9.19 -2.48
C VAL A 58 7.61 -7.84 -2.54
N GLY A 59 8.85 -7.78 -2.07
CA GLY A 59 9.72 -6.60 -2.14
C GLY A 59 11.00 -6.92 -2.89
N ARG A 60 11.43 -6.01 -3.76
CA ARG A 60 12.69 -6.11 -4.52
C ARG A 60 13.44 -4.79 -4.39
N LEU A 61 14.74 -4.85 -4.15
CA LEU A 61 15.62 -3.68 -4.16
C LEU A 61 16.12 -3.45 -5.59
N GLN A 62 15.88 -2.26 -6.15
CA GLN A 62 16.32 -1.85 -7.48
C GLN A 62 17.04 -0.50 -7.39
N ASP A 63 18.31 -0.46 -7.75
CA ASP A 63 19.14 0.76 -7.73
C ASP A 63 19.10 1.53 -6.39
N GLY A 64 19.04 0.80 -5.27
CA GLY A 64 18.96 1.39 -3.92
C GLY A 64 17.55 1.78 -3.46
N HIS A 65 16.54 1.59 -4.31
CA HIS A 65 15.14 1.92 -4.04
C HIS A 65 14.26 0.66 -3.99
N TRP A 66 13.36 0.60 -3.02
CA TRP A 66 12.47 -0.54 -2.87
C TRP A 66 11.27 -0.47 -3.80
N GLN A 67 10.98 -1.60 -4.44
CA GLN A 67 9.80 -1.83 -5.26
C GLN A 67 9.00 -2.98 -4.65
N PHE A 68 7.77 -2.68 -4.26
CA PHE A 68 6.85 -3.66 -3.67
C PHE A 68 5.72 -3.97 -4.65
N THR A 69 5.34 -5.24 -4.67
CA THR A 69 4.14 -5.74 -5.36
C THR A 69 3.31 -6.52 -4.36
N ALA A 70 1.99 -6.35 -4.41
CA ALA A 70 1.10 -7.02 -3.48
C ALA A 70 -0.20 -7.45 -4.16
N SER A 71 -0.83 -8.49 -3.61
CA SER A 71 -2.12 -9.00 -4.04
C SER A 71 -3.02 -9.27 -2.85
N SER A 72 -4.33 -9.10 -3.05
CA SER A 72 -5.38 -9.34 -2.05
C SER A 72 -6.67 -9.76 -2.75
N GLU A 73 -7.37 -10.73 -2.19
CA GLU A 73 -8.67 -11.18 -2.71
C GLU A 73 -9.80 -10.17 -2.41
N ALA A 74 -9.67 -9.44 -1.30
CA ALA A 74 -10.63 -8.39 -0.96
C ALA A 74 -10.38 -7.13 -1.80
N ARG A 75 -11.35 -6.76 -2.65
CA ARG A 75 -11.28 -5.58 -3.54
C ARG A 75 -10.96 -4.28 -2.80
N MET A 76 -11.59 -4.07 -1.64
CA MET A 76 -11.36 -2.89 -0.80
C MET A 76 -9.91 -2.84 -0.29
N ILE A 77 -9.40 -3.97 0.22
CA ILE A 77 -8.02 -4.06 0.70
C ILE A 77 -7.03 -3.86 -0.45
N ARG A 78 -7.32 -4.44 -1.63
CA ARG A 78 -6.51 -4.25 -2.83
C ARG A 78 -6.36 -2.76 -3.20
N GLY A 79 -7.45 -1.99 -3.14
CA GLY A 79 -7.39 -0.54 -3.35
C GLY A 79 -6.57 0.20 -2.30
N LEU A 80 -6.72 -0.14 -1.03
CA LEU A 80 -5.95 0.50 0.06
C LEU A 80 -4.46 0.16 -0.03
N VAL A 81 -4.12 -1.10 -0.32
CA VAL A 81 -2.74 -1.54 -0.56
C VAL A 81 -2.17 -0.86 -1.80
N ALA A 82 -2.95 -0.61 -2.84
CA ALA A 82 -2.48 0.13 -4.01
C ALA A 82 -2.03 1.55 -3.67
N LEU A 83 -2.79 2.24 -2.82
CA LEU A 83 -2.42 3.58 -2.34
C LEU A 83 -1.21 3.55 -1.39
N LEU A 84 -1.05 2.47 -0.62
CA LEU A 84 0.17 2.28 0.16
C LEU A 84 1.38 2.08 -0.75
N LEU A 85 1.28 1.21 -1.77
CA LEU A 85 2.33 0.98 -2.76
C LEU A 85 2.71 2.27 -3.51
N ALA A 86 1.72 3.08 -3.90
CA ALA A 86 1.96 4.39 -4.51
C ALA A 86 2.79 5.33 -3.61
N ARG A 87 2.66 5.20 -2.29
CA ARG A 87 3.40 6.00 -1.30
C ARG A 87 4.82 5.50 -1.04
N VAL A 88 5.06 4.20 -1.17
CA VAL A 88 6.31 3.57 -0.70
C VAL A 88 7.24 3.08 -1.82
N ASN A 89 6.72 2.82 -3.01
CA ASN A 89 7.56 2.38 -4.13
C ASN A 89 8.49 3.51 -4.56
N GLY A 90 9.77 3.16 -4.76
CA GLY A 90 10.83 4.13 -5.04
C GLY A 90 11.49 4.72 -3.80
N LEU A 91 11.08 4.36 -2.58
CA LEU A 91 11.74 4.82 -1.36
C LEU A 91 12.98 3.99 -1.04
N SER A 92 13.99 4.64 -0.45
CA SER A 92 15.06 3.94 0.26
C SER A 92 14.54 3.26 1.54
N ALA A 93 15.36 2.38 2.13
CA ALA A 93 15.01 1.73 3.39
C ALA A 93 14.74 2.75 4.52
N ASP A 94 15.53 3.82 4.60
CA ASP A 94 15.40 4.86 5.64
C ASP A 94 14.13 5.70 5.45
N GLU A 95 13.84 6.10 4.22
CA GLU A 95 12.60 6.83 3.89
C GLU A 95 11.35 6.00 4.19
N LEU A 96 11.41 4.68 3.95
CA LEU A 96 10.31 3.76 4.28
C LEU A 96 10.05 3.70 5.80
N GLN A 97 11.10 3.74 6.63
CA GLN A 97 10.91 3.79 8.09
C GLN A 97 10.17 5.06 8.51
N ALA A 98 10.41 6.18 7.83
CA ALA A 98 9.80 7.48 8.11
C ALA A 98 8.35 7.63 7.61
N VAL A 99 7.77 6.63 6.94
CA VAL A 99 6.38 6.71 6.44
C VAL A 99 5.37 6.74 7.59
N ASP A 100 4.61 7.83 7.67
CA ASP A 100 3.44 7.97 8.53
C ASP A 100 2.19 7.50 7.78
N LEU A 101 1.71 6.30 8.14
CA LEU A 101 0.57 5.67 7.50
C LEU A 101 -0.77 6.35 7.85
N PRO A 102 -1.07 6.68 9.13
CA PRO A 102 -2.23 7.48 9.47
C PRO A 102 -2.31 8.81 8.71
N ASP A 103 -1.21 9.56 8.65
CA ASP A 103 -1.19 10.85 7.95
C ASP A 103 -1.42 10.68 6.44
N TRP A 104 -0.81 9.66 5.82
CA TRP A 104 -1.02 9.34 4.41
C TRP A 104 -2.50 9.15 4.06
N PHE A 105 -3.22 8.31 4.80
CA PHE A 105 -4.65 8.09 4.56
C PHE A 105 -5.53 9.26 4.99
N ASN A 106 -5.05 10.12 5.90
CA ASN A 106 -5.71 11.37 6.24
C ASN A 106 -5.65 12.37 5.08
N GLN A 107 -4.50 12.55 4.45
CA GLN A 107 -4.34 13.42 3.28
C GLN A 107 -5.18 12.96 2.08
N LEU A 108 -5.38 11.65 1.93
CA LEU A 108 -6.28 11.05 0.93
C LEU A 108 -7.77 11.18 1.29
N GLY A 109 -8.12 11.68 2.48
CA GLY A 109 -9.50 11.79 2.94
C GLY A 109 -10.18 10.44 3.18
N LEU A 110 -9.40 9.41 3.52
CA LEU A 110 -9.86 8.03 3.71
C LEU A 110 -9.88 7.57 5.17
N SER A 111 -9.32 8.33 6.12
CA SER A 111 -9.23 7.91 7.54
C SER A 111 -10.54 7.46 8.16
N ARG A 112 -11.67 8.12 7.84
CA ARG A 112 -12.99 7.75 8.37
C ARG A 112 -13.51 6.40 7.87
N GLN A 113 -12.91 5.85 6.83
CA GLN A 113 -13.32 4.62 6.14
C GLN A 113 -12.43 3.43 6.49
N LEU A 114 -11.35 3.69 7.23
CA LEU A 114 -10.50 2.67 7.80
C LEU A 114 -11.08 2.24 9.14
N SER A 115 -11.86 1.16 9.11
CA SER A 115 -12.24 0.45 10.34
C SER A 115 -10.96 0.00 11.07
N PRO A 116 -11.03 -0.28 12.39
CA PRO A 116 -9.88 -0.76 13.15
C PRO A 116 -9.17 -1.95 12.49
N SER A 117 -9.95 -2.90 11.95
CA SER A 117 -9.43 -4.05 11.21
C SER A 117 -8.60 -3.65 9.97
N ARG A 118 -9.12 -2.73 9.13
CA ARG A 118 -8.43 -2.29 7.91
C ARG A 118 -7.15 -1.54 8.23
N SER A 119 -7.21 -0.67 9.25
CA SER A 119 -6.03 0.05 9.76
C SER A 119 -4.97 -0.93 10.25
N ASN A 120 -5.36 -1.95 11.02
CA ASN A 120 -4.44 -2.96 11.52
C ASN A 120 -3.81 -3.77 10.38
N GLY A 121 -4.60 -4.18 9.38
CA GLY A 121 -4.09 -4.88 8.20
C GLY A 121 -3.08 -4.05 7.41
N LEU A 122 -3.38 -2.78 7.14
CA LEU A 122 -2.44 -1.88 6.44
C LEU A 122 -1.16 -1.64 7.24
N ASN A 123 -1.28 -1.52 8.57
CA ASN A 123 -0.10 -1.44 9.43
C ASN A 123 0.74 -2.71 9.34
N ALA A 124 0.12 -3.89 9.36
CA ALA A 124 0.83 -5.16 9.20
C ALA A 124 1.57 -5.25 7.86
N VAL A 125 0.95 -4.79 6.77
CA VAL A 125 1.59 -4.71 5.45
C VAL A 125 2.80 -3.76 5.49
N LEU A 126 2.67 -2.56 6.04
CA LEU A 126 3.79 -1.62 6.15
C LEU A 126 4.92 -2.14 7.05
N GLN A 127 4.59 -2.81 8.15
CA GLN A 127 5.60 -3.45 9.00
C GLN A 127 6.34 -4.56 8.26
N ARG A 128 5.63 -5.40 7.51
CA ARG A 128 6.27 -6.42 6.67
C ARG A 128 7.21 -5.81 5.64
N MET A 129 6.84 -4.70 5.00
CA MET A 129 7.72 -3.95 4.09
C MET A 129 9.00 -3.52 4.81
N ARG A 130 8.88 -2.94 6.02
CA ARG A 130 10.01 -2.50 6.84
C ARG A 130 10.93 -3.66 7.27
N ASP A 131 10.37 -4.83 7.54
CA ASP A 131 11.17 -6.01 7.90
C ASP A 131 11.95 -6.58 6.71
N LEU A 132 11.33 -6.58 5.52
CA LEU A 132 12.00 -6.98 4.28
C LEU A 132 13.22 -6.10 4.01
N THR A 133 13.14 -4.79 4.28
CA THR A 133 14.27 -3.87 4.05
C THR A 133 15.41 -4.04 5.04
N ARG A 134 15.16 -4.60 6.22
CA ARG A 134 16.19 -4.89 7.23
C ARG A 134 16.92 -6.20 6.95
N THR A 135 16.23 -7.16 6.33
CA THR A 135 16.74 -8.52 6.12
C THR A 135 17.63 -8.64 4.89
N GLN A 136 17.50 -7.74 3.90
CA GLN A 136 18.34 -7.71 2.68
C GLN A 136 19.51 -6.73 2.76
N LYS A 137 20.07 -6.50 3.96
CA LYS A 137 21.34 -5.75 4.11
C LYS A 137 22.55 -6.61 3.77
#